data_AF-A0A3N4HBW2-F1
#
_entry.id   AF-A0A3N4HBW2-F1
#
_cell.length_a   1.000
_cell.length_b   1.000
_cell.length_c   1.000
_cell.angle_alpha   90.00
_cell.angle_beta   90.00
_cell.angle_gamma   90.00
#
_symmetry.space_group_name_H-M   'P 1'
#
loop_
_entity.id
_entity.type
_entity.pdbx_description
1 polymer ?
#
loop_
_entity_poly.entity_id
_entity_poly.type
_entity_poly.pdbx_seq_one_letter_code
_entity_poly.pdbx_strand_id
1 'polypeptide(L)'
;MLIGSAIGDAMGAPTEMWSRESIYSEYGFVTDLFPMIREVSAEGIWKANLPAGGTTDDTRWKVLTVNYLLRDNPNFLHSEKFARYILDEYNGYLEELDKIDSLDAEAYGNGMLKVDWLKEWAKVSKPYIEKDLYGFEKKLSTFYGGEMVCAGLLYSPVIGAFFPEDPEKAYLEAHKLAMYDIGYAKDISALTAAMTSAAMTKSGQTDELLDVLRNIDPEDYYGSRLVGRTSYHILQKALKLVHDFRAELKDTISNNNVSLEKRMMDWDESNLNPLFLKLDKHLQDMPFHAGEIYLQLLTAMIVADFDFEKTLSFLVNYGRDNDTTAAIAGGILGAFYGFDKLPDSMKRQVLTVNKNELNIDLEKAALDFQQKIMSRYP
;
A
#
# COMPACT_ATOMS: atom_id res chain seq x y z
N MET A 1 -2.12 -8.72 -8.59
CA MET A 1 -2.34 -7.58 -7.67
C MET A 1 -2.44 -8.05 -6.23
N LEU A 2 -3.54 -8.67 -5.77
CA LEU A 2 -3.75 -8.99 -4.33
C LEU A 2 -2.60 -9.79 -3.71
N ILE A 3 -2.16 -10.87 -4.37
CA ILE A 3 -1.09 -11.73 -3.84
C ILE A 3 0.26 -11.01 -3.85
N GLY A 4 0.53 -10.20 -4.87
CA GLY A 4 1.75 -9.38 -4.91
C GLY A 4 1.78 -8.37 -3.76
N SER A 5 0.64 -7.76 -3.44
CA SER A 5 0.49 -6.87 -2.30
C SER A 5 0.68 -7.59 -0.97
N ALA A 6 0.06 -8.76 -0.80
CA ALA A 6 0.20 -9.57 0.42
C ALA A 6 1.64 -10.09 0.62
N ILE A 7 2.40 -10.33 -0.46
CA ILE A 7 3.85 -10.60 -0.37
C ILE A 7 4.60 -9.38 0.17
N GLY A 8 4.30 -8.18 -0.36
CA GLY A 8 4.93 -6.94 0.13
C GLY A 8 4.66 -6.68 1.61
N ASP A 9 3.40 -6.75 2.01
CA ASP A 9 2.95 -6.65 3.41
C ASP A 9 3.72 -7.66 4.29
N ALA A 10 3.64 -8.96 3.95
CA ALA A 10 4.28 -10.01 4.73
C ALA A 10 5.82 -9.92 4.80
N MET A 11 6.45 -9.29 3.80
CA MET A 11 7.90 -9.08 3.78
C MET A 11 8.32 -7.90 4.65
N GLY A 12 7.53 -6.82 4.68
CA GLY A 12 7.83 -5.62 5.46
C GLY A 12 7.46 -5.75 6.94
N ALA A 13 6.34 -6.40 7.23
CA ALA A 13 5.73 -6.41 8.56
C ALA A 13 6.61 -6.90 9.72
N PRO A 14 7.57 -7.83 9.54
CA PRO A 14 8.55 -8.17 10.59
C PRO A 14 9.46 -7.01 11.02
N THR A 15 9.64 -6.02 10.15
CA THR A 15 10.61 -4.92 10.29
C THR A 15 9.97 -3.53 10.29
N GLU A 16 8.64 -3.46 10.34
CA GLU A 16 7.88 -2.22 10.37
C GLU A 16 8.34 -1.33 11.54
N MET A 17 8.57 -0.04 11.26
CA MET A 17 9.07 0.99 12.18
C MET A 17 10.48 0.76 12.72
N TRP A 18 11.22 -0.25 12.25
CA TRP A 18 12.60 -0.48 12.69
C TRP A 18 13.59 0.45 11.97
N SER A 19 14.72 0.72 12.62
CA SER A 19 15.85 1.38 11.96
C SER A 19 16.56 0.39 11.05
N ARG A 20 17.23 0.89 10.01
CA ARG A 20 17.98 0.05 9.06
C ARG A 20 19.05 -0.78 9.76
N GLU A 21 19.71 -0.21 10.77
CA GLU A 21 20.73 -0.89 11.57
C GLU A 21 20.15 -2.06 12.36
N SER A 22 18.94 -1.89 12.94
CA SER A 22 18.24 -2.97 13.64
C SER A 22 17.81 -4.08 12.69
N ILE A 23 17.30 -3.72 11.51
CA ILE A 23 16.92 -4.68 10.46
C ILE A 23 18.14 -5.52 10.06
N TYR A 24 19.25 -4.86 9.72
CA TYR A 24 20.46 -5.56 9.29
C TYR A 24 21.08 -6.40 10.41
N SER A 25 21.05 -5.93 11.66
CA SER A 25 21.59 -6.69 12.79
C SER A 25 20.81 -7.98 13.08
N GLU A 26 19.49 -7.98 12.87
CA GLU A 26 18.63 -9.14 13.15
C GLU A 26 18.55 -10.09 11.94
N TYR A 27 18.38 -9.55 10.74
CA TYR A 27 18.03 -10.32 9.54
C TYR A 27 19.10 -10.28 8.44
N GLY A 28 20.11 -9.41 8.56
CA GLY A 28 20.95 -9.04 7.43
C GLY A 28 20.14 -8.26 6.38
N PHE A 29 20.49 -8.40 5.10
CA PHE A 29 19.72 -7.80 4.02
C PHE A 29 18.50 -8.67 3.67
N VAL A 30 17.30 -8.18 3.97
CA VAL A 30 16.03 -8.92 3.84
C VAL A 30 15.69 -9.14 2.36
N THR A 31 15.62 -10.42 1.97
CA THR A 31 15.21 -10.85 0.62
C THR A 31 14.12 -11.91 0.63
N ASP A 32 13.77 -12.43 1.82
CA ASP A 32 12.81 -13.50 2.05
C ASP A 32 11.74 -13.08 3.08
N LEU A 33 10.72 -13.92 3.26
CA LEU A 33 9.69 -13.73 4.29
C LEU A 33 10.19 -14.23 5.65
N PHE A 34 10.01 -13.42 6.69
CA PHE A 34 10.39 -13.75 8.07
C PHE A 34 9.18 -13.82 9.02
N PRO A 35 9.26 -14.60 10.13
CA PRO A 35 8.21 -14.61 11.14
C PRO A 35 8.04 -13.23 11.79
N MET A 36 6.80 -12.88 12.13
CA MET A 36 6.47 -11.62 12.81
C MET A 36 6.42 -11.83 14.32
N ILE A 37 7.57 -11.66 14.98
CA ILE A 37 7.70 -11.74 16.43
C ILE A 37 7.42 -10.36 17.03
N ARG A 38 6.14 -10.05 17.25
CA ARG A 38 5.70 -8.76 17.81
C ARG A 38 4.35 -8.86 18.52
N GLU A 39 4.03 -7.83 19.28
CA GLU A 39 2.74 -7.67 19.95
C GLU A 39 1.62 -7.39 18.94
N VAL A 40 0.39 -7.70 19.35
CA VAL A 40 -0.81 -7.43 18.55
C VAL A 40 -1.18 -5.96 18.58
N SER A 41 -1.72 -5.46 17.48
CA SER A 41 -2.32 -4.12 17.39
C SER A 41 -3.42 -4.10 16.34
N ALA A 42 -4.27 -3.07 16.39
CA ALA A 42 -5.43 -2.96 15.51
C ALA A 42 -5.01 -2.82 14.03
N GLU A 43 -3.99 -2.01 13.76
CA GLU A 43 -3.36 -1.82 12.45
C GLU A 43 -2.30 -2.89 12.13
N GLY A 44 -1.67 -3.53 13.12
CA GLY A 44 -0.65 -4.55 12.90
C GLY A 44 -1.23 -5.97 12.79
N ILE A 45 -0.67 -6.90 13.56
CA ILE A 45 -1.12 -8.30 13.59
C ILE A 45 -2.18 -8.51 14.67
N TRP A 46 -3.23 -9.29 14.38
CA TRP A 46 -4.24 -9.66 15.38
C TRP A 46 -3.90 -10.95 16.15
N LYS A 47 -2.85 -11.65 15.72
CA LYS A 47 -2.31 -12.83 16.40
C LYS A 47 -0.82 -12.62 16.57
N ALA A 48 -0.32 -12.74 17.80
CA ALA A 48 1.11 -12.60 18.08
C ALA A 48 1.92 -13.73 17.44
N ASN A 49 3.18 -13.44 17.09
CA ASN A 49 4.17 -14.44 16.65
C ASN A 49 3.73 -15.26 15.42
N LEU A 50 3.27 -14.56 14.37
CA LEU A 50 2.85 -15.20 13.14
C LEU A 50 4.05 -15.81 12.40
N PRO A 51 3.90 -16.98 11.76
CA PRO A 51 4.93 -17.52 10.90
C PRO A 51 5.17 -16.62 9.69
N ALA A 52 6.32 -16.80 9.04
CA ALA A 52 6.66 -16.08 7.82
C ALA A 52 5.56 -16.24 6.76
N GLY A 53 5.10 -15.13 6.17
CA GLY A 53 3.94 -15.08 5.27
C GLY A 53 2.65 -14.57 5.91
N GLY A 54 2.63 -14.28 7.21
CA GLY A 54 1.54 -13.52 7.83
C GLY A 54 1.55 -12.06 7.37
N THR A 55 0.40 -11.40 7.43
CA THR A 55 0.18 -10.02 6.94
C THR A 55 -0.50 -9.15 8.00
N THR A 56 -0.51 -7.83 7.78
CA THR A 56 -1.07 -6.80 8.68
C THR A 56 -2.44 -6.30 8.19
N ASP A 57 -2.84 -5.09 8.61
CA ASP A 57 -4.06 -4.49 8.14
C ASP A 57 -4.02 -4.06 6.67
N ASP A 58 -2.84 -3.88 6.09
CA ASP A 58 -2.66 -3.63 4.66
C ASP A 58 -3.41 -4.64 3.80
N THR A 59 -3.20 -5.93 4.08
CA THR A 59 -3.92 -7.01 3.42
C THR A 59 -5.40 -7.04 3.82
N ARG A 60 -5.73 -6.75 5.08
CA ARG A 60 -7.14 -6.69 5.55
C ARG A 60 -7.94 -5.61 4.82
N TRP A 61 -7.38 -4.43 4.59
CA TRP A 61 -7.99 -3.33 3.83
C TRP A 61 -8.25 -3.70 2.38
N LYS A 62 -7.33 -4.43 1.76
CA LYS A 62 -7.47 -4.89 0.38
C LYS A 62 -8.59 -5.92 0.28
N VAL A 63 -8.65 -6.87 1.21
CA VAL A 63 -9.73 -7.87 1.28
C VAL A 63 -11.08 -7.23 1.59
N LEU A 64 -11.15 -6.29 2.54
CA LEU A 64 -12.36 -5.51 2.84
C LEU A 64 -12.87 -4.80 1.57
N THR A 65 -11.98 -4.18 0.81
CA THR A 65 -12.34 -3.47 -0.42
C THR A 65 -12.78 -4.42 -1.53
N VAL A 66 -12.14 -5.59 -1.67
CA VAL A 66 -12.63 -6.64 -2.57
C VAL A 66 -14.05 -7.05 -2.19
N ASN A 67 -14.29 -7.35 -0.92
CA ASN A 67 -15.61 -7.75 -0.42
C ASN A 67 -16.67 -6.68 -0.68
N TYR A 68 -16.33 -5.39 -0.51
CA TYR A 68 -17.19 -4.28 -0.92
C TYR A 68 -17.56 -4.33 -2.40
N LEU A 69 -16.56 -4.44 -3.27
CA LEU A 69 -16.75 -4.42 -4.73
C LEU A 69 -17.46 -5.67 -5.27
N LEU A 70 -17.45 -6.79 -4.54
CA LEU A 70 -18.20 -7.99 -4.91
C LEU A 70 -19.72 -7.80 -4.76
N ARG A 71 -20.18 -6.96 -3.81
CA ARG A 71 -21.60 -6.79 -3.45
C ARG A 71 -22.49 -6.26 -4.57
N ASP A 72 -21.95 -5.43 -5.47
CA ASP A 72 -22.69 -4.76 -6.54
C ASP A 72 -21.85 -4.72 -7.81
N ASN A 73 -22.44 -4.50 -8.99
CA ASN A 73 -21.69 -4.39 -10.25
C ASN A 73 -21.80 -2.98 -10.87
N PRO A 74 -21.40 -1.92 -10.13
CA PRO A 74 -21.69 -0.57 -10.59
C PRO A 74 -20.70 -0.12 -11.67
N ASN A 75 -21.18 0.73 -12.58
CA ASN A 75 -20.29 1.46 -13.51
C ASN A 75 -19.49 2.57 -12.82
N PHE A 76 -20.01 3.09 -11.70
CA PHE A 76 -19.43 4.16 -10.89
C PHE A 76 -19.51 3.81 -9.39
N LEU A 77 -18.45 4.07 -8.65
CA LEU A 77 -18.41 3.89 -7.21
C LEU A 77 -19.03 5.09 -6.50
N HIS A 78 -19.60 4.84 -5.33
CA HIS A 78 -20.21 5.86 -4.49
C HIS A 78 -19.56 5.85 -3.11
N SER A 79 -18.98 6.98 -2.72
CA SER A 79 -18.38 7.19 -1.39
C SER A 79 -19.36 6.91 -0.25
N GLU A 80 -20.63 7.28 -0.39
CA GLU A 80 -21.66 7.01 0.64
C GLU A 80 -21.87 5.50 0.85
N LYS A 81 -21.85 4.70 -0.23
CA LYS A 81 -21.97 3.24 -0.13
C LYS A 81 -20.74 2.62 0.53
N PHE A 82 -19.54 3.12 0.21
CA PHE A 82 -18.31 2.64 0.82
C PHE A 82 -18.21 3.01 2.31
N ALA A 83 -18.54 4.25 2.67
CA ALA A 83 -18.60 4.69 4.05
C ALA A 83 -19.64 3.90 4.86
N ARG A 84 -20.82 3.63 4.28
CA ARG A 84 -21.84 2.78 4.91
C ARG A 84 -21.32 1.36 5.11
N TYR A 85 -20.63 0.80 4.12
CA TYR A 85 -20.02 -0.51 4.24
C TYR A 85 -19.03 -0.59 5.41
N ILE A 86 -18.13 0.39 5.54
CA ILE A 86 -17.18 0.46 6.67
C ILE A 86 -17.91 0.60 8.01
N LEU A 87 -18.95 1.43 8.08
CA LEU A 87 -19.74 1.60 9.30
C LEU A 87 -20.50 0.31 9.68
N ASP A 88 -21.04 -0.41 8.70
CA ASP A 88 -21.74 -1.67 8.90
C ASP A 88 -20.77 -2.76 9.43
N GLU A 89 -19.56 -2.86 8.87
CA GLU A 89 -18.52 -3.79 9.37
C GLU A 89 -18.08 -3.44 10.80
N TYR A 90 -17.87 -2.15 11.09
CA TYR A 90 -17.57 -1.68 12.45
C TYR A 90 -18.68 -2.04 13.45
N ASN A 91 -19.95 -1.85 13.09
CA ASN A 91 -21.08 -2.24 13.94
C ASN A 91 -21.15 -3.76 14.12
N GLY A 92 -20.84 -4.53 13.07
CA GLY A 92 -20.73 -5.99 13.16
C GLY A 92 -19.69 -6.43 14.20
N TYR A 93 -18.51 -5.77 14.23
CA TYR A 93 -17.50 -6.05 15.25
C TYR A 93 -17.93 -5.65 16.67
N LEU A 94 -18.70 -4.56 16.83
CA LEU A 94 -19.30 -4.22 18.13
C LEU A 94 -20.29 -5.30 18.59
N GLU A 95 -21.16 -5.77 17.70
CA GLU A 95 -22.09 -6.85 18.01
C GLU A 95 -21.41 -8.19 18.30
N GLU A 96 -20.27 -8.47 17.68
CA GLU A 96 -19.41 -9.61 18.02
C GLU A 96 -18.81 -9.45 19.41
N LEU A 97 -18.24 -8.28 19.72
CA LEU A 97 -17.63 -7.98 21.02
C LEU A 97 -18.63 -8.08 22.17
N ASP A 98 -19.86 -7.57 21.98
CA ASP A 98 -20.93 -7.61 22.99
C ASP A 98 -21.35 -9.05 23.37
N LYS A 99 -21.06 -10.04 22.51
CA LYS A 99 -21.36 -11.46 22.77
C LYS A 99 -20.23 -12.18 23.51
N ILE A 100 -19.06 -11.57 23.65
CA ILE A 100 -17.90 -12.15 24.33
C ILE A 100 -18.02 -11.90 25.83
N ASP A 101 -17.75 -12.92 26.64
CA ASP A 101 -17.68 -12.74 28.10
C ASP A 101 -16.49 -11.83 28.43
N SER A 102 -16.77 -10.68 29.05
CA SER A 102 -15.74 -9.71 29.48
C SER A 102 -14.71 -10.28 30.47
N LEU A 103 -15.01 -11.42 31.13
CA LEU A 103 -14.06 -12.12 31.98
C LEU A 103 -13.08 -13.01 31.20
N ASP A 104 -13.38 -13.33 29.93
CA ASP A 104 -12.45 -13.95 29.00
C ASP A 104 -11.56 -12.85 28.37
N ALA A 105 -10.48 -12.51 29.08
CA ALA A 105 -9.59 -11.41 28.70
C ALA A 105 -8.97 -11.59 27.31
N GLU A 106 -8.69 -12.83 26.87
CA GLU A 106 -8.08 -13.11 25.57
C GLU A 106 -9.08 -12.89 24.44
N ALA A 107 -10.26 -13.51 24.54
CA ALA A 107 -11.31 -13.34 23.53
C ALA A 107 -11.77 -11.87 23.45
N TYR A 108 -11.93 -11.21 24.61
CA TYR A 108 -12.35 -9.81 24.67
C TYR A 108 -11.29 -8.89 24.05
N GLY A 109 -10.00 -9.10 24.38
CA GLY A 109 -8.89 -8.36 23.78
C GLY A 109 -8.86 -8.50 22.25
N ASN A 110 -9.02 -9.72 21.74
CA ASN A 110 -9.08 -9.97 20.29
C ASN A 110 -10.28 -9.30 19.62
N GLY A 111 -11.44 -9.28 20.28
CA GLY A 111 -12.62 -8.56 19.80
C GLY A 111 -12.39 -7.05 19.75
N MET A 112 -11.71 -6.49 20.76
CA MET A 112 -11.37 -5.06 20.80
C MET A 112 -10.46 -4.65 19.63
N LEU A 113 -9.49 -5.48 19.24
CA LEU A 113 -8.61 -5.18 18.09
C LEU A 113 -9.40 -4.92 16.81
N LYS A 114 -10.45 -5.73 16.54
CA LYS A 114 -11.32 -5.56 15.37
C LYS A 114 -12.10 -4.25 15.42
N VAL A 115 -12.64 -3.92 16.59
CA VAL A 115 -13.39 -2.68 16.82
C VAL A 115 -12.47 -1.47 16.64
N ASP A 116 -11.29 -1.49 17.28
CA ASP A 116 -10.34 -0.38 17.22
C ASP A 116 -9.82 -0.15 15.79
N TRP A 117 -9.64 -1.20 14.98
CA TRP A 117 -9.18 -1.10 13.59
C TRP A 117 -10.06 -0.19 12.71
N LEU A 118 -11.39 -0.31 12.81
CA LEU A 118 -12.32 0.50 12.02
C LEU A 118 -12.87 1.74 12.75
N LYS A 119 -12.49 1.96 14.00
CA LYS A 119 -13.07 3.00 14.87
C LYS A 119 -12.87 4.41 14.34
N GLU A 120 -11.65 4.77 13.92
CA GLU A 120 -11.38 6.10 13.36
C GLU A 120 -12.16 6.32 12.04
N TRP A 121 -12.24 5.27 11.22
CA TRP A 121 -12.97 5.28 9.96
C TRP A 121 -14.49 5.44 10.16
N ALA A 122 -15.06 4.72 11.13
CA ALA A 122 -16.48 4.81 11.48
C ALA A 122 -16.85 6.21 12.00
N LYS A 123 -15.97 6.86 12.77
CA LYS A 123 -16.17 8.24 13.27
C LYS A 123 -16.32 9.26 12.13
N VAL A 124 -15.58 9.08 11.03
CA VAL A 124 -15.69 9.93 9.82
C VAL A 124 -16.90 9.52 8.97
N SER A 125 -17.13 8.22 8.82
CA SER A 125 -18.19 7.64 7.97
C SER A 125 -19.59 8.05 8.42
N LYS A 126 -19.86 8.01 9.72
CA LYS A 126 -21.20 8.27 10.26
C LYS A 126 -21.77 9.65 9.89
N PRO A 127 -21.13 10.79 10.23
CA PRO A 127 -21.65 12.10 9.87
C PRO A 127 -21.71 12.31 8.36
N TYR A 128 -20.81 11.69 7.58
CA TYR A 128 -20.86 11.72 6.12
C TYR A 128 -22.16 11.10 5.58
N ILE A 129 -22.52 9.91 6.07
CA ILE A 129 -23.75 9.20 5.70
C ILE A 129 -25.00 9.97 6.13
N GLU A 130 -24.97 10.58 7.32
CA GLU A 130 -26.06 11.39 7.87
C GLU A 130 -26.22 12.74 7.17
N LYS A 131 -25.32 13.07 6.22
CA LYS A 131 -25.25 14.36 5.51
C LYS A 131 -25.02 15.53 6.47
N ASP A 132 -24.41 15.27 7.62
CA ASP A 132 -23.92 16.29 8.55
C ASP A 132 -22.54 16.77 8.05
N LEU A 133 -22.56 17.79 7.18
CA LEU A 133 -21.34 18.33 6.58
C LEU A 133 -20.37 18.91 7.62
N TYR A 134 -20.88 19.55 8.67
CA TYR A 134 -20.04 20.11 9.73
C TYR A 134 -19.44 19.00 10.60
N GLY A 135 -20.24 18.00 10.97
CA GLY A 135 -19.74 16.83 11.67
C GLY A 135 -18.70 16.07 10.86
N PHE A 136 -18.92 15.91 9.55
CA PHE A 136 -17.97 15.24 8.66
C PHE A 136 -16.65 15.99 8.57
N GLU A 137 -16.68 17.30 8.29
CA GLU A 137 -15.47 18.13 8.20
C GLU A 137 -14.68 18.11 9.52
N LYS A 138 -15.36 18.23 10.66
CA LYS A 138 -14.73 18.17 11.98
C LYS A 138 -14.08 16.82 12.27
N LYS A 139 -14.70 15.72 11.83
CA LYS A 139 -14.14 14.38 12.05
C LYS A 139 -13.00 14.08 11.11
N LEU A 140 -13.13 14.44 9.84
CA LEU A 140 -12.08 14.30 8.83
C LEU A 140 -10.83 15.10 9.21
N SER A 141 -10.98 16.36 9.65
CA SER A 141 -9.85 17.20 10.09
C SER A 141 -9.11 16.69 11.34
N THR A 142 -9.68 15.72 12.05
CA THR A 142 -9.06 15.07 13.22
C THR A 142 -8.75 13.59 13.00
N PHE A 143 -9.02 13.07 11.80
CA PHE A 143 -8.78 11.68 11.44
C PHE A 143 -7.28 11.39 11.56
N TYR A 144 -6.91 10.42 12.40
CA TYR A 144 -5.52 10.16 12.81
C TYR A 144 -4.75 11.45 13.21
N GLY A 145 -5.41 12.33 13.96
CA GLY A 145 -4.81 13.58 14.44
C GLY A 145 -4.78 14.72 13.42
N GLY A 146 -5.40 14.55 12.25
CA GLY A 146 -5.40 15.54 11.17
C GLY A 146 -4.18 15.46 10.25
N GLU A 147 -3.42 14.37 10.35
CA GLU A 147 -2.24 14.14 9.52
C GLU A 147 -2.63 13.64 8.12
N MET A 148 -1.80 13.94 7.11
CA MET A 148 -1.97 13.43 5.75
C MET A 148 -1.48 11.98 5.63
N VAL A 149 -2.11 11.08 6.37
CA VAL A 149 -1.79 9.65 6.43
C VAL A 149 -2.07 8.90 5.13
N CYS A 150 -1.52 7.70 4.96
CA CYS A 150 -1.66 6.82 3.80
C CYS A 150 -3.03 6.11 3.68
N ALA A 151 -4.09 6.61 4.31
CA ALA A 151 -5.36 5.91 4.46
C ALA A 151 -5.94 5.38 3.14
N GLY A 152 -6.06 6.23 2.11
CA GLY A 152 -6.55 5.80 0.81
C GLY A 152 -5.63 4.83 0.06
N LEU A 153 -4.32 4.88 0.32
CA LEU A 153 -3.35 3.99 -0.31
C LEU A 153 -3.55 2.52 0.07
N LEU A 154 -4.07 2.25 1.28
CA LEU A 154 -4.32 0.90 1.79
C LEU A 154 -5.25 0.08 0.87
N TYR A 155 -6.20 0.74 0.20
CA TYR A 155 -7.17 0.09 -0.69
C TYR A 155 -7.11 0.52 -2.17
N SER A 156 -6.37 1.59 -2.50
CA SER A 156 -6.30 2.12 -3.86
C SER A 156 -5.88 1.11 -4.94
N PRO A 157 -4.92 0.19 -4.71
CA PRO A 157 -4.61 -0.85 -5.71
C PRO A 157 -5.81 -1.73 -6.09
N VAL A 158 -6.72 -2.01 -5.15
CA VAL A 158 -7.93 -2.78 -5.42
C VAL A 158 -8.87 -2.02 -6.34
N ILE A 159 -9.05 -0.71 -6.10
CA ILE A 159 -9.88 0.14 -6.97
C ILE A 159 -9.30 0.21 -8.38
N GLY A 160 -7.98 0.37 -8.50
CA GLY A 160 -7.30 0.35 -9.79
C GLY A 160 -7.51 -0.95 -10.56
N ALA A 161 -7.36 -2.09 -9.90
CA ALA A 161 -7.59 -3.39 -10.51
C ALA A 161 -9.04 -3.63 -10.92
N PHE A 162 -10.00 -2.93 -10.31
CA PHE A 162 -11.40 -3.01 -10.69
C PHE A 162 -11.68 -2.33 -12.05
N PHE A 163 -10.82 -1.42 -12.49
CA PHE A 163 -10.93 -0.69 -13.77
C PHE A 163 -9.67 -0.90 -14.62
N PRO A 164 -9.37 -2.13 -15.08
CA PRO A 164 -8.16 -2.41 -15.84
C PRO A 164 -8.15 -1.64 -17.17
N GLU A 165 -6.96 -1.22 -17.62
CA GLU A 165 -6.73 -0.46 -18.86
C GLU A 165 -7.43 0.92 -18.95
N ASP A 166 -8.02 1.42 -17.86
CA ASP A 166 -8.70 2.72 -17.78
C ASP A 166 -8.21 3.53 -16.56
N PRO A 167 -6.96 4.06 -16.61
CA PRO A 167 -6.34 4.74 -15.49
C PRO A 167 -7.05 6.05 -15.09
N GLU A 168 -7.66 6.76 -16.04
CA GLU A 168 -8.43 7.98 -15.75
C GLU A 168 -9.70 7.64 -14.95
N LYS A 169 -10.43 6.59 -15.34
CA LYS A 169 -11.58 6.13 -14.56
C LYS A 169 -11.17 5.59 -13.20
N ALA A 170 -10.10 4.80 -13.12
CA ALA A 170 -9.56 4.33 -11.86
C ALA A 170 -9.21 5.49 -10.92
N TYR A 171 -8.58 6.56 -11.44
CA TYR A 171 -8.32 7.79 -10.70
C TYR A 171 -9.62 8.39 -10.17
N LEU A 172 -10.60 8.66 -11.03
CA LEU A 172 -11.84 9.34 -10.66
C LEU A 172 -12.63 8.56 -9.59
N GLU A 173 -12.70 7.23 -9.72
CA GLU A 173 -13.42 6.39 -8.76
C GLU A 173 -12.67 6.24 -7.43
N ALA A 174 -11.34 6.13 -7.45
CA ALA A 174 -10.54 6.12 -6.24
C ALA A 174 -10.57 7.48 -5.54
N HIS A 175 -10.50 8.59 -6.27
CA HIS A 175 -10.61 9.94 -5.73
C HIS A 175 -11.93 10.15 -4.98
N LYS A 176 -13.05 9.57 -5.46
CA LYS A 176 -14.33 9.59 -4.72
C LYS A 176 -14.24 8.83 -3.40
N LEU A 177 -13.65 7.64 -3.40
CA LEU A 177 -13.58 6.78 -2.21
C LEU A 177 -12.52 7.21 -1.19
N ALA A 178 -11.50 7.95 -1.63
CA ALA A 178 -10.47 8.60 -0.81
C ALA A 178 -11.02 9.79 0.01
N MET A 179 -12.29 9.73 0.46
CA MET A 179 -12.92 10.77 1.28
C MET A 179 -12.33 10.89 2.69
N TYR A 180 -11.51 9.92 3.11
CA TYR A 180 -10.79 9.92 4.39
C TYR A 180 -9.42 10.60 4.28
N ASP A 181 -8.89 10.77 3.07
CA ASP A 181 -7.60 11.40 2.87
C ASP A 181 -7.67 12.92 3.01
N ILE A 182 -6.62 13.49 3.59
CA ILE A 182 -6.49 14.93 3.80
C ILE A 182 -5.54 15.52 2.75
N GLY A 183 -5.92 16.67 2.19
CA GLY A 183 -5.07 17.45 1.29
C GLY A 183 -4.65 16.68 0.04
N TYR A 184 -3.35 16.66 -0.24
CA TYR A 184 -2.80 16.00 -1.43
C TYR A 184 -2.66 14.48 -1.29
N ALA A 185 -2.86 13.90 -0.10
CA ALA A 185 -2.92 12.45 0.08
C ALA A 185 -4.01 11.83 -0.81
N LYS A 186 -5.11 12.56 -1.00
CA LYS A 186 -6.22 12.17 -1.86
C LYS A 186 -5.83 11.99 -3.33
N ASP A 187 -4.99 12.89 -3.86
CA ASP A 187 -4.44 12.79 -5.20
C ASP A 187 -3.50 11.59 -5.33
N ILE A 188 -2.66 11.36 -4.32
CA ILE A 188 -1.71 10.24 -4.26
C ILE A 188 -2.45 8.88 -4.27
N SER A 189 -3.51 8.74 -3.49
CA SER A 189 -4.36 7.54 -3.47
C SER A 189 -5.00 7.30 -4.84
N ALA A 190 -5.59 8.34 -5.44
CA ALA A 190 -6.20 8.25 -6.76
C ALA A 190 -5.20 7.88 -7.86
N LEU A 191 -4.00 8.48 -7.84
CA LEU A 191 -2.90 8.12 -8.75
C LEU A 191 -2.43 6.68 -8.55
N THR A 192 -2.41 6.18 -7.33
CA THR A 192 -2.03 4.79 -7.05
C THR A 192 -3.01 3.78 -7.65
N ALA A 193 -4.31 4.10 -7.61
CA ALA A 193 -5.32 3.32 -8.33
C ALA A 193 -5.11 3.40 -9.86
N ALA A 194 -4.85 4.59 -10.39
CA ALA A 194 -4.57 4.79 -11.80
C ALA A 194 -3.31 4.02 -12.27
N MET A 195 -2.24 4.02 -11.47
CA MET A 195 -1.03 3.23 -11.73
C MET A 195 -1.34 1.74 -11.74
N THR A 196 -2.16 1.26 -10.81
CA THR A 196 -2.54 -0.16 -10.76
C THR A 196 -3.42 -0.56 -11.95
N SER A 197 -4.29 0.35 -12.41
CA SER A 197 -5.08 0.17 -13.64
C SER A 197 -4.21 0.12 -14.90
N ALA A 198 -3.26 1.05 -15.03
CA ALA A 198 -2.27 1.08 -16.11
C ALA A 198 -1.32 -0.13 -16.07
N ALA A 199 -1.05 -0.69 -14.88
CA ALA A 199 -0.30 -1.94 -14.75
C ALA A 199 -1.05 -3.15 -15.34
N MET A 200 -2.37 -3.08 -15.46
CA MET A 200 -3.18 -4.17 -16.03
C MET A 200 -3.37 -4.03 -17.55
N THR A 201 -2.38 -3.51 -18.27
CA THR A 201 -2.41 -3.38 -19.73
C THR A 201 -1.68 -4.53 -20.44
N LYS A 202 -2.12 -4.83 -21.66
CA LYS A 202 -1.44 -5.80 -22.54
C LYS A 202 -0.07 -5.36 -23.05
N SER A 203 0.24 -4.06 -23.01
CA SER A 203 1.49 -3.51 -23.59
C SER A 203 2.73 -3.91 -22.79
N GLY A 204 2.60 -4.11 -21.47
CA GLY A 204 3.67 -4.56 -20.60
C GLY A 204 4.85 -3.58 -20.51
N GLN A 205 4.60 -2.28 -20.73
CA GLN A 205 5.64 -1.24 -20.67
C GLN A 205 5.59 -0.50 -19.33
N THR A 206 6.72 -0.44 -18.63
CA THR A 206 6.83 0.22 -17.33
C THR A 206 6.77 1.74 -17.43
N ASP A 207 7.12 2.31 -18.59
CA ASP A 207 7.03 3.76 -18.85
C ASP A 207 5.59 4.28 -18.69
N GLU A 208 4.59 3.47 -19.04
CA GLU A 208 3.17 3.80 -18.87
C GLU A 208 2.80 4.03 -17.39
N LEU A 209 3.47 3.35 -16.45
CA LEU A 209 3.22 3.52 -15.01
C LEU A 209 3.63 4.90 -14.52
N LEU A 210 4.74 5.45 -15.03
CA LEU A 210 5.19 6.79 -14.66
C LEU A 210 4.43 7.88 -15.40
N ASP A 211 3.99 7.60 -16.63
CA ASP A 211 3.21 8.54 -17.43
C ASP A 211 1.84 8.83 -16.80
N VAL A 212 1.27 7.90 -16.03
CA VAL A 212 0.06 8.15 -15.22
C VAL A 212 0.23 9.39 -14.33
N LEU A 213 1.34 9.51 -13.61
CA LEU A 213 1.60 10.64 -12.69
C LEU A 213 1.77 11.98 -13.43
N ARG A 214 2.08 11.93 -14.73
CA ARG A 214 2.25 13.13 -15.57
C ARG A 214 0.95 13.55 -16.22
N ASN A 215 0.20 12.58 -16.74
CA ASN A 215 -0.86 12.81 -17.71
C ASN A 215 -2.28 12.72 -17.12
N ILE A 216 -2.47 12.01 -16.01
CA ILE A 216 -3.80 11.83 -15.39
C ILE A 216 -4.00 12.88 -14.30
N ASP A 217 -4.76 13.93 -14.60
CA ASP A 217 -5.12 15.00 -13.64
C ASP A 217 -6.56 15.53 -13.87
N PRO A 218 -7.59 14.68 -13.78
CA PRO A 218 -8.96 15.11 -14.08
C PRO A 218 -9.53 16.08 -13.02
N GLU A 219 -8.90 16.22 -11.86
CA GLU A 219 -9.28 17.16 -10.79
C GLU A 219 -8.46 18.47 -10.81
N ASP A 220 -7.63 18.68 -11.84
CA ASP A 220 -6.84 19.90 -12.11
C ASP A 220 -5.92 20.33 -10.94
N TYR A 221 -5.20 19.39 -10.34
CA TYR A 221 -4.19 19.70 -9.32
C TYR A 221 -3.05 20.55 -9.89
N TYR A 222 -2.69 20.40 -11.17
CA TYR A 222 -1.71 21.26 -11.84
C TYR A 222 -2.17 22.71 -11.94
N GLY A 223 -3.48 22.97 -12.00
CA GLY A 223 -4.07 24.30 -12.02
C GLY A 223 -3.78 25.13 -10.74
N SER A 224 -3.24 24.52 -9.69
CA SER A 224 -2.85 25.21 -8.45
C SER A 224 -1.73 26.23 -8.70
N ARG A 225 -2.11 27.52 -8.75
CA ARG A 225 -1.22 28.65 -9.07
C ARG A 225 0.07 28.74 -8.23
N LEU A 226 0.03 28.36 -6.96
CA LEU A 226 1.14 28.58 -6.02
C LEU A 226 2.05 27.37 -5.87
N VAL A 227 1.49 26.17 -5.81
CA VAL A 227 2.22 24.95 -5.45
C VAL A 227 2.26 23.93 -6.59
N GLY A 228 1.52 24.14 -7.68
CA GLY A 228 1.33 23.13 -8.71
C GLY A 228 0.80 21.83 -8.12
N ARG A 229 1.25 20.70 -8.65
CA ARG A 229 0.84 19.36 -8.22
C ARG A 229 1.92 18.70 -7.37
N THR A 230 1.65 18.50 -6.07
CA THR A 230 2.60 17.90 -5.12
C THR A 230 3.05 16.50 -5.52
N SER A 231 2.14 15.64 -5.98
CA SER A 231 2.46 14.27 -6.44
C SER A 231 3.46 14.27 -7.61
N TYR A 232 3.35 15.23 -8.52
CA TYR A 232 4.34 15.41 -9.60
C TYR A 232 5.69 15.88 -9.08
N HIS A 233 5.73 16.79 -8.11
CA HIS A 233 6.99 17.19 -7.46
C HIS A 233 7.66 16.01 -6.73
N ILE A 234 6.88 15.10 -6.13
CA ILE A 234 7.38 13.86 -5.55
C ILE A 234 8.01 12.97 -6.63
N LEU A 235 7.36 12.80 -7.79
CA LEU A 235 7.93 12.08 -8.92
C LEU A 235 9.26 12.69 -9.39
N GLN A 236 9.30 14.00 -9.60
CA GLN A 236 10.53 14.70 -10.02
C GLN A 236 11.66 14.49 -9.03
N LYS A 237 11.33 14.49 -7.73
CA LYS A 237 12.29 14.22 -6.67
C LYS A 237 12.80 12.79 -6.72
N ALA A 238 11.93 11.79 -6.84
CA ALA A 238 12.32 10.38 -6.98
C ALA A 238 13.26 10.19 -8.19
N LEU A 239 12.89 10.74 -9.36
CA LEU A 239 13.71 10.69 -10.57
C LEU A 239 15.08 11.33 -10.36
N LYS A 240 15.14 12.49 -9.70
CA LYS A 240 16.39 13.18 -9.39
C LYS A 240 17.26 12.38 -8.43
N LEU A 241 16.69 11.82 -7.37
CA LEU A 241 17.40 11.01 -6.39
C LEU A 241 18.05 9.80 -7.06
N VAL A 242 17.30 9.07 -7.88
CA VAL A 242 17.80 7.90 -8.59
C VAL A 242 18.84 8.29 -9.65
N HIS A 243 18.62 9.38 -10.39
CA HIS A 243 19.59 9.88 -11.35
C HIS A 243 20.93 10.23 -10.69
N ASP A 244 20.90 11.03 -9.62
CA ASP A 244 22.10 11.47 -8.90
C ASP A 244 22.82 10.28 -8.27
N PHE A 245 22.08 9.32 -7.70
CA PHE A 245 22.64 8.06 -7.19
C PHE A 245 23.33 7.23 -8.28
N ARG A 246 22.67 7.04 -9.43
CA ARG A 246 23.25 6.30 -10.57
C ARG A 246 24.50 6.99 -11.10
N ALA A 247 24.55 8.33 -11.13
CA ALA A 247 25.74 9.07 -11.55
C ALA A 247 26.91 8.90 -10.58
N GLU A 248 26.67 9.00 -9.26
CA GLU A 248 27.70 8.82 -8.22
C GLU A 248 28.26 7.39 -8.22
N LEU A 249 27.41 6.38 -8.46
CA LEU A 249 27.86 5.00 -8.64
C LEU A 249 28.76 4.86 -9.87
N LYS A 250 28.42 5.50 -11.01
CA LYS A 250 29.25 5.48 -12.23
C LYS A 250 30.66 5.98 -11.97
N ASP A 251 30.78 7.12 -11.29
CA ASP A 251 32.08 7.76 -11.00
C ASP A 251 32.95 6.93 -10.05
N THR A 252 32.31 6.27 -9.07
CA THR A 252 33.01 5.37 -8.12
C THR A 252 33.55 4.11 -8.83
N ILE A 253 32.86 3.67 -9.89
CA ILE A 253 33.16 2.44 -10.62
C ILE A 253 34.23 2.66 -11.70
N SER A 254 34.18 3.79 -12.41
CA SER A 254 35.24 4.17 -13.37
C SER A 254 36.63 4.27 -12.72
N ASN A 255 36.69 4.51 -11.41
CA ASN A 255 37.93 4.55 -10.64
C ASN A 255 38.43 3.16 -10.15
N ASN A 256 37.61 2.11 -10.23
CA ASN A 256 37.88 0.80 -9.60
C ASN A 256 37.91 -0.40 -10.56
N ASN A 257 37.89 -0.21 -11.89
CA ASN A 257 37.94 -1.30 -12.90
C ASN A 257 36.86 -2.41 -12.71
N VAL A 258 35.68 -2.06 -12.20
CA VAL A 258 34.49 -2.95 -12.18
C VAL A 258 33.49 -2.42 -13.21
N SER A 259 32.59 -3.23 -13.79
CA SER A 259 31.52 -2.70 -14.65
C SER A 259 30.34 -2.20 -13.81
N LEU A 260 29.68 -1.13 -14.26
CA LEU A 260 28.47 -0.59 -13.64
C LEU A 260 27.36 -1.61 -13.47
N GLU A 261 27.20 -2.44 -14.50
CA GLU A 261 26.26 -3.55 -14.52
C GLU A 261 26.53 -4.53 -13.37
N LYS A 262 27.79 -4.81 -13.03
CA LYS A 262 28.16 -5.77 -11.98
C LYS A 262 27.92 -5.25 -10.56
N ARG A 263 28.08 -3.95 -10.29
CA ARG A 263 27.73 -3.37 -8.97
C ARG A 263 26.25 -3.09 -8.80
N MET A 264 25.53 -2.75 -9.87
CA MET A 264 24.06 -2.66 -9.82
C MET A 264 23.38 -4.04 -9.75
N MET A 265 24.13 -5.12 -10.00
CA MET A 265 23.68 -6.51 -9.77
C MET A 265 23.72 -6.93 -8.30
N ASP A 266 24.62 -6.36 -7.49
CA ASP A 266 24.72 -6.68 -6.06
C ASP A 266 23.76 -5.77 -5.27
N TRP A 267 22.50 -6.22 -5.17
CA TRP A 267 21.43 -5.56 -4.42
C TRP A 267 21.65 -5.78 -2.90
N ASP A 268 22.61 -5.05 -2.33
CA ASP A 268 23.00 -5.15 -0.93
C ASP A 268 22.95 -3.79 -0.21
N GLU A 269 23.01 -3.83 1.12
CA GLU A 269 22.94 -2.65 1.98
C GLU A 269 24.00 -1.59 1.61
N SER A 270 25.23 -2.03 1.33
CA SER A 270 26.35 -1.12 1.09
C SER A 270 26.15 -0.28 -0.17
N ASN A 271 25.56 -0.87 -1.21
CA ASN A 271 25.27 -0.20 -2.47
C ASN A 271 24.04 0.72 -2.37
N LEU A 272 23.02 0.37 -1.58
CA LEU A 272 21.79 1.15 -1.45
C LEU A 272 21.88 2.26 -0.40
N ASN A 273 22.75 2.14 0.60
CA ASN A 273 22.87 3.09 1.70
C ASN A 273 23.05 4.57 1.25
N PRO A 274 23.85 4.91 0.21
CA PRO A 274 23.93 6.28 -0.26
C PRO A 274 22.58 6.85 -0.74
N LEU A 275 21.71 6.04 -1.35
CA LEU A 275 20.38 6.45 -1.75
C LEU A 275 19.44 6.57 -0.55
N PHE A 276 19.52 5.64 0.40
CA PHE A 276 18.79 5.70 1.67
C PHE A 276 19.08 7.00 2.44
N LEU A 277 20.36 7.38 2.56
CA LEU A 277 20.77 8.64 3.22
C LEU A 277 20.27 9.90 2.49
N LYS A 278 20.02 9.83 1.17
CA LYS A 278 19.40 10.93 0.44
C LYS A 278 17.89 10.98 0.67
N LEU A 279 17.22 9.82 0.75
CA LEU A 279 15.81 9.72 1.11
C LEU A 279 15.53 10.26 2.52
N ASP A 280 16.43 10.00 3.48
CA ASP A 280 16.28 10.45 4.87
C ASP A 280 16.13 11.97 5.00
N LYS A 281 16.67 12.74 4.05
CA LYS A 281 16.54 14.21 3.99
C LYS A 281 15.12 14.68 3.64
N HIS A 282 14.21 13.76 3.39
CA HIS A 282 12.84 14.01 2.97
C HIS A 282 11.80 13.31 3.85
N LEU A 283 12.22 12.71 4.96
CA LEU A 283 11.32 12.16 5.97
C LEU A 283 10.35 13.24 6.45
N GLN A 284 9.12 12.80 6.67
CA GLN A 284 8.09 13.54 7.37
C GLN A 284 8.08 13.11 8.83
N ASP A 285 7.39 13.88 9.67
CA ASP A 285 7.29 13.55 11.10
C ASP A 285 6.66 12.16 11.30
N MET A 286 5.62 11.84 10.51
CA MET A 286 4.93 10.54 10.56
C MET A 286 5.39 9.61 9.42
N PRO A 287 5.87 8.38 9.73
CA PRO A 287 6.29 7.39 8.71
C PRO A 287 5.21 7.03 7.70
N PHE A 288 3.97 6.95 8.15
CA PHE A 288 2.79 6.66 7.33
C PHE A 288 2.20 7.90 6.64
N HIS A 289 2.94 9.01 6.57
CA HIS A 289 2.52 10.19 5.82
C HIS A 289 2.51 9.87 4.31
N ALA A 290 1.40 10.11 3.61
CA ALA A 290 1.19 9.70 2.21
C ALA A 290 2.30 10.16 1.25
N GLY A 291 2.78 11.40 1.40
CA GLY A 291 3.91 11.92 0.61
C GLY A 291 5.26 11.24 0.87
N GLU A 292 5.51 10.74 2.09
CA GLU A 292 6.72 9.99 2.43
C GLU A 292 6.65 8.59 1.79
N ILE A 293 5.54 7.89 2.03
CA ILE A 293 5.22 6.59 1.42
C ILE A 293 5.38 6.64 -0.09
N TYR A 294 4.80 7.66 -0.73
CA TYR A 294 4.81 7.77 -2.19
C TYR A 294 6.21 8.07 -2.74
N LEU A 295 7.03 8.87 -2.03
CA LEU A 295 8.42 9.11 -2.42
C LEU A 295 9.26 7.84 -2.33
N GLN A 296 9.11 7.08 -1.24
CA GLN A 296 9.81 5.81 -1.04
C GLN A 296 9.42 4.78 -2.11
N LEU A 297 8.11 4.61 -2.32
CA LEU A 297 7.53 3.74 -3.34
C LEU A 297 8.11 4.02 -4.74
N LEU A 298 8.02 5.28 -5.20
CA LEU A 298 8.49 5.65 -6.54
C LEU A 298 10.00 5.50 -6.65
N THR A 299 10.76 5.88 -5.62
CA THR A 299 12.22 5.74 -5.63
C THR A 299 12.62 4.27 -5.75
N ALA A 300 11.98 3.38 -4.99
CA ALA A 300 12.21 1.94 -5.03
C ALA A 300 11.92 1.34 -6.41
N MET A 301 10.74 1.64 -6.97
CA MET A 301 10.34 1.14 -8.28
C MET A 301 11.29 1.64 -9.38
N ILE A 302 11.66 2.92 -9.37
CA ILE A 302 12.54 3.51 -10.40
C ILE A 302 13.97 2.96 -10.27
N VAL A 303 14.54 2.87 -9.06
CA VAL A 303 15.92 2.40 -8.90
C VAL A 303 16.06 0.92 -9.24
N ALA A 304 15.03 0.12 -8.96
CA ALA A 304 14.94 -1.31 -9.27
C ALA A 304 14.54 -1.61 -10.72
N ASP A 305 14.35 -0.59 -11.56
CA ASP A 305 13.83 -0.74 -12.92
C ASP A 305 12.53 -1.57 -12.95
N PHE A 306 11.65 -1.34 -11.96
CA PHE A 306 10.36 -2.00 -11.76
C PHE A 306 10.44 -3.52 -11.56
N ASP A 307 11.62 -4.04 -11.20
CA ASP A 307 11.78 -5.44 -10.78
C ASP A 307 11.05 -5.69 -9.45
N PHE A 308 10.24 -6.75 -9.38
CA PHE A 308 9.37 -7.03 -8.24
C PHE A 308 10.17 -7.27 -6.95
N GLU A 309 11.10 -8.22 -6.95
CA GLU A 309 11.83 -8.65 -5.75
C GLU A 309 12.80 -7.56 -5.28
N LYS A 310 13.47 -6.86 -6.22
CA LYS A 310 14.35 -5.73 -5.90
C LYS A 310 13.60 -4.54 -5.33
N THR A 311 12.41 -4.23 -5.86
CA THR A 311 11.57 -3.14 -5.33
C THR A 311 11.15 -3.45 -3.89
N LEU A 312 10.66 -4.65 -3.62
CA LEU A 312 10.24 -5.04 -2.26
C LEU A 312 11.43 -5.07 -1.30
N SER A 313 12.54 -5.72 -1.67
CA SER A 313 13.75 -5.75 -0.84
C SER A 313 14.30 -4.35 -0.54
N PHE A 314 14.22 -3.40 -1.48
CA PHE A 314 14.60 -2.01 -1.21
C PHE A 314 13.75 -1.39 -0.10
N LEU A 315 12.42 -1.53 -0.19
CA LEU A 315 11.47 -0.91 0.74
C LEU A 315 11.60 -1.51 2.14
N VAL A 316 11.64 -2.84 2.25
CA VAL A 316 11.71 -3.50 3.56
C VAL A 316 13.04 -3.22 4.27
N ASN A 317 14.15 -3.14 3.54
CA ASN A 317 15.45 -2.77 4.12
C ASN A 317 15.63 -1.27 4.36
N TYR A 318 14.75 -0.41 3.81
CA TYR A 318 14.79 1.02 4.13
C TYR A 318 14.25 1.32 5.54
N GLY A 319 13.35 0.48 6.06
CA GLY A 319 12.65 0.68 7.33
C GLY A 319 11.50 1.67 7.20
N ARG A 320 11.09 2.31 8.30
CA ARG A 320 9.89 3.17 8.39
C ARG A 320 8.60 2.34 8.25
N ASP A 321 7.58 2.85 7.59
CA ASP A 321 6.31 2.17 7.29
C ASP A 321 6.49 1.27 6.04
N ASN A 322 7.30 0.23 6.21
CA ASN A 322 7.83 -0.55 5.10
C ASN A 322 6.89 -1.66 4.62
N ASP A 323 5.99 -2.17 5.47
CA ASP A 323 4.95 -3.09 5.07
C ASP A 323 3.93 -2.39 4.17
N THR A 324 3.47 -1.18 4.53
CA THR A 324 2.58 -0.37 3.69
C THR A 324 3.21 -0.08 2.32
N THR A 325 4.43 0.46 2.29
CA THR A 325 5.09 0.79 1.02
C THR A 325 5.30 -0.44 0.15
N ALA A 326 5.78 -1.56 0.74
CA ALA A 326 5.98 -2.81 0.04
C ALA A 326 4.64 -3.41 -0.43
N ALA A 327 3.57 -3.30 0.36
CA ALA A 327 2.24 -3.77 0.00
C ALA A 327 1.66 -3.00 -1.19
N ILE A 328 1.85 -1.68 -1.25
CA ILE A 328 1.42 -0.85 -2.38
C ILE A 328 2.25 -1.20 -3.63
N ALA A 329 3.58 -1.26 -3.51
CA ALA A 329 4.48 -1.62 -4.60
C ALA A 329 4.15 -3.01 -5.16
N GLY A 330 3.99 -3.98 -4.28
CA GLY A 330 3.62 -5.36 -4.61
C GLY A 330 2.23 -5.44 -5.23
N GLY A 331 1.30 -4.56 -4.86
CA GLY A 331 0.00 -4.42 -5.51
C GLY A 331 0.12 -3.99 -6.97
N ILE A 332 0.82 -2.87 -7.22
CA ILE A 332 1.04 -2.31 -8.57
C ILE A 332 1.83 -3.29 -9.43
N LEU A 333 3.02 -3.71 -8.97
CA LEU A 333 3.88 -4.62 -9.72
C LEU A 333 3.26 -6.02 -9.84
N GLY A 334 2.54 -6.49 -8.83
CA GLY A 334 1.80 -7.74 -8.92
C GLY A 334 0.61 -7.68 -9.88
N ALA A 335 0.08 -6.49 -10.18
CA ALA A 335 -0.87 -6.30 -11.28
C ALA A 335 -0.16 -6.38 -12.64
N PHE A 336 1.01 -5.74 -12.75
CA PHE A 336 1.86 -5.73 -13.95
C PHE A 336 2.40 -7.11 -14.35
N TYR A 337 2.99 -7.85 -13.40
CA TYR A 337 3.60 -9.15 -13.67
C TYR A 337 2.58 -10.28 -13.80
N GLY A 338 1.45 -10.18 -13.10
CA GLY A 338 0.48 -11.27 -12.97
C GLY A 338 0.94 -12.37 -12.00
N PHE A 339 0.00 -13.20 -11.55
CA PHE A 339 0.23 -14.20 -10.49
C PHE A 339 1.31 -15.22 -10.84
N ASP A 340 1.37 -15.66 -12.09
CA ASP A 340 2.30 -16.71 -12.54
C ASP A 340 3.77 -16.29 -12.43
N LYS A 341 4.06 -14.99 -12.58
CA LYS A 341 5.41 -14.44 -12.52
C LYS A 341 5.85 -14.01 -11.11
N LEU A 342 4.98 -14.14 -10.10
CA LEU A 342 5.35 -13.86 -8.72
C LEU A 342 6.22 -15.00 -8.14
N PRO A 343 7.13 -14.71 -7.18
CA PRO A 343 7.99 -15.72 -6.58
C PRO A 343 7.22 -16.90 -5.97
N ASP A 344 7.48 -18.12 -6.45
CA ASP A 344 6.70 -19.32 -6.10
C ASP A 344 6.73 -19.65 -4.61
N SER A 345 7.88 -19.44 -3.96
CA SER A 345 8.02 -19.69 -2.52
C SER A 345 7.15 -18.73 -1.72
N MET A 346 7.29 -17.43 -1.98
CA MET A 346 6.58 -16.37 -1.26
C MET A 346 5.07 -16.46 -1.46
N LYS A 347 4.60 -16.65 -2.70
CA LYS A 347 3.15 -16.73 -2.96
C LYS A 347 2.50 -17.93 -2.27
N ARG A 348 3.13 -19.11 -2.29
CA ARG A 348 2.60 -20.29 -1.57
C ARG A 348 2.55 -20.06 -0.07
N GLN A 349 3.60 -19.45 0.47
CA GLN A 349 3.72 -19.22 1.90
C GLN A 349 2.68 -18.20 2.41
N VAL A 350 2.53 -17.07 1.72
CA VAL A 350 1.53 -16.05 2.04
C VAL A 350 0.11 -16.60 1.96
N LEU A 351 -0.23 -17.33 0.88
CA LEU A 351 -1.53 -17.98 0.73
C LEU A 351 -1.83 -18.96 1.87
N THR A 352 -0.83 -19.78 2.23
CA THR A 352 -0.98 -20.81 3.29
C THR A 352 -1.17 -20.17 4.66
N VAL A 353 -0.31 -19.22 5.03
CA VAL A 353 -0.34 -18.60 6.36
C VAL A 353 -1.58 -17.72 6.52
N ASN A 354 -1.96 -16.93 5.52
CA ASN A 354 -3.18 -16.13 5.59
C ASN A 354 -4.43 -16.99 5.79
N LYS A 355 -4.52 -18.11 5.07
CA LYS A 355 -5.65 -19.02 5.19
C LYS A 355 -5.71 -19.72 6.55
N ASN A 356 -4.58 -20.22 7.03
CA ASN A 356 -4.53 -21.07 8.22
C ASN A 356 -4.46 -20.28 9.54
N GLU A 357 -3.77 -19.14 9.53
CA GLU A 357 -3.49 -18.37 10.75
C GLU A 357 -4.35 -17.10 10.89
N LEU A 358 -4.78 -16.52 9.76
CA LEU A 358 -5.50 -15.24 9.73
C LEU A 358 -6.95 -15.37 9.27
N ASN A 359 -7.38 -16.55 8.85
CA ASN A 359 -8.71 -16.80 8.26
C ASN A 359 -9.01 -15.93 7.04
N ILE A 360 -7.98 -15.58 6.27
CA ILE A 360 -8.10 -14.82 5.02
C ILE A 360 -7.77 -15.75 3.85
N ASP A 361 -8.79 -16.20 3.13
CA ASP A 361 -8.61 -16.98 1.90
C ASP A 361 -8.31 -16.04 0.71
N LEU A 362 -7.04 -15.63 0.60
CA LEU A 362 -6.56 -14.72 -0.44
C LEU A 362 -6.75 -15.25 -1.86
N GLU A 363 -6.62 -16.57 -2.04
CA GLU A 363 -6.81 -17.21 -3.35
C GLU A 363 -8.28 -17.11 -3.77
N LYS A 364 -9.20 -17.46 -2.87
CA LYS A 364 -10.64 -17.31 -3.12
C LYS A 364 -11.01 -15.85 -3.38
N ALA A 365 -10.53 -14.92 -2.55
CA ALA A 365 -10.81 -13.49 -2.74
C ALA A 365 -10.33 -12.99 -4.11
N ALA A 366 -9.14 -13.41 -4.56
CA ALA A 366 -8.61 -13.06 -5.86
C ALA A 366 -9.40 -13.65 -7.03
N LEU A 367 -9.81 -14.92 -6.93
CA LEU A 367 -10.61 -15.59 -7.96
C LEU A 367 -12.01 -14.98 -8.07
N ASP A 368 -12.68 -14.73 -6.95
CA ASP A 368 -14.00 -14.08 -6.92
C ASP A 368 -13.91 -12.67 -7.54
N PHE A 369 -12.85 -11.93 -7.21
CA PHE A 369 -12.61 -10.60 -7.75
C PHE A 369 -12.29 -10.62 -9.25
N GLN A 370 -11.49 -11.57 -9.71
CA GLN A 370 -11.22 -11.78 -11.13
C GLN A 370 -12.52 -12.08 -11.89
N GLN A 371 -13.35 -12.99 -11.39
CA GLN A 371 -14.63 -13.31 -12.01
C GLN A 371 -15.53 -12.06 -12.10
N LYS A 372 -15.55 -11.26 -11.03
CA LYS A 372 -16.27 -9.99 -11.00
C LYS A 372 -15.79 -9.04 -12.09
N ILE A 373 -14.48 -8.81 -12.21
CA ILE A 373 -13.89 -7.94 -13.23
C ILE A 373 -14.23 -8.47 -14.63
N MET A 374 -14.03 -9.76 -14.90
CA MET A 374 -14.33 -10.36 -16.21
C MET A 374 -15.82 -10.22 -16.59
N SER A 375 -16.73 -10.30 -15.62
CA SER A 375 -18.17 -10.09 -15.87
C SER A 375 -18.52 -8.67 -16.32
N ARG A 376 -17.61 -7.69 -16.14
CA ARG A 376 -17.79 -6.29 -16.53
C ARG A 376 -17.23 -5.98 -17.91
N TYR A 377 -16.33 -6.82 -18.42
CA TYR A 377 -15.64 -6.65 -19.71
C TYR A 377 -15.81 -7.93 -20.56
N PRO A 378 -17.03 -8.21 -21.05
CA PRO A 378 -17.35 -9.42 -21.81
C PRO A 378 -16.70 -9.50 -23.20
#